data_AF-A0A9E2CJG0-F1
#
_entry.id   AF-A0A9E2CJG0-F1
#
_cell.length_a   1.000
_cell.length_b   1.000
_cell.length_c   1.000
_cell.angle_alpha   90.00
_cell.angle_beta   90.00
_cell.angle_gamma   90.00
#
_symmetry.space_group_name_H-M   'P 1'
#
loop_
_entity.id
_entity.type
_entity.pdbx_description
1 polymer ?
#
loop_
_entity_poly.entity_id
_entity_poly.type
_entity_poly.pdbx_seq_one_letter_code
_entity_poly.pdbx_strand_id
1 'polypeptide(L)'
;MKRTRLGFVTAGSTAFLAVMLVGCQDKLTHERFSQIQQNASTSTEVTALLGEPSHKLGESWYYERPEKHVTVIIDFDKAGSVSRKQWIDAMSAQWEDTK
;
A
#
# COMPACT_ATOMS: atom_id res chain seq x y z
N MET A 1 51.04 50.94 0.56
CA MET A 1 50.28 51.45 1.72
C MET A 1 49.32 50.37 2.20
N LYS A 2 49.38 50.03 3.49
CA LYS A 2 48.53 49.06 4.19
C LYS A 2 47.21 49.73 4.59
N ARG A 3 46.07 49.04 4.46
CA ARG A 3 44.93 49.20 5.37
C ARG A 3 44.34 47.85 5.73
N THR A 4 43.96 47.79 7.00
CA THR A 4 43.83 46.62 7.85
C THR A 4 42.36 46.21 7.97
N ARG A 5 42.20 44.91 8.25
CA ARG A 5 41.00 44.10 8.53
C ARG A 5 39.83 44.81 9.22
N LEU A 6 38.61 44.39 8.88
CA LEU A 6 37.53 44.22 9.87
C LEU A 6 36.73 42.96 9.49
N GLY A 7 36.64 42.03 10.44
CA GLY A 7 35.91 40.77 10.30
C GLY A 7 34.51 40.83 10.88
N PHE A 8 34.04 39.65 11.27
CA PHE A 8 32.75 39.26 11.87
C PHE A 8 31.63 38.93 10.88
N VAL A 9 30.85 37.85 11.00
CA VAL A 9 30.90 36.55 11.70
C VAL A 9 29.57 35.86 11.30
N THR A 10 29.65 34.56 10.97
CA THR A 10 28.60 33.52 10.96
C THR A 10 27.11 33.87 10.86
N ALA A 11 26.44 33.29 9.85
CA ALA A 11 25.13 32.63 9.98
C ALA A 11 25.01 31.71 8.76
N GLY A 12 24.94 30.39 8.85
CA GLY A 12 24.10 29.61 9.75
C GLY A 12 23.24 28.74 8.85
N SER A 13 23.68 27.50 8.64
CA SER A 13 23.10 26.48 7.77
C SER A 13 21.57 26.43 7.82
N THR A 14 20.89 26.79 6.75
CA THR A 14 19.45 26.53 6.58
C THR A 14 19.28 25.13 5.97
N ALA A 15 19.47 24.09 6.79
CA ALA A 15 19.09 22.73 6.43
C ALA A 15 17.55 22.66 6.48
N PHE A 16 16.90 22.81 5.32
CA PHE A 16 15.48 22.52 5.14
C PHE A 16 15.28 21.01 5.36
N LEU A 17 14.90 20.63 6.59
CA LEU A 17 14.35 19.31 6.88
C LEU A 17 13.00 19.17 6.16
N ALA A 18 13.02 18.57 4.96
CA ALA A 18 11.83 18.05 4.33
C ALA A 18 11.36 16.82 5.11
N VAL A 19 10.48 17.02 6.09
CA VAL A 19 9.78 15.95 6.78
C VAL A 19 8.95 15.19 5.74
N MET A 20 9.43 14.03 5.32
CA MET A 20 8.67 13.08 4.53
C MET A 20 7.54 12.49 5.38
N LEU A 21 6.44 13.22 5.53
CA LEU A 21 5.13 12.68 5.87
C LEU A 21 4.59 11.95 4.64
N VAL A 22 5.26 10.89 4.21
CA VAL A 22 4.63 9.88 3.38
C VAL A 22 3.81 9.06 4.35
N GLY A 23 2.61 9.54 4.68
CA GLY A 23 1.60 8.69 5.29
C GLY A 23 1.52 7.43 4.44
N CYS A 24 1.67 6.26 5.05
CA CYS A 24 1.47 4.98 4.38
C CYS A 24 0.15 5.06 3.62
N GLN A 25 0.24 5.31 2.31
CA GLN A 25 -0.94 5.48 1.49
C GLN A 25 -1.68 4.16 1.53
N ASP A 26 -2.95 4.23 1.91
CA ASP A 26 -3.78 3.06 2.07
C ASP A 26 -3.96 2.36 0.72
N LYS A 27 -3.31 1.20 0.57
CA LYS A 27 -3.26 0.46 -0.69
C LYS A 27 -4.52 -0.37 -0.93
N LEU A 28 -5.25 -0.75 0.12
CA LEU A 28 -6.39 -1.66 0.02
C LEU A 28 -7.65 -0.91 -0.47
N THR A 29 -7.70 -0.54 -1.75
CA THR A 29 -8.85 0.18 -2.33
C THR A 29 -9.59 -0.73 -3.31
N HIS A 30 -10.90 -0.52 -3.46
CA HIS A 30 -11.71 -1.29 -4.43
C HIS A 30 -11.18 -1.10 -5.86
N GLU A 31 -10.75 0.12 -6.20
CA GLU A 31 -10.11 0.41 -7.49
C GLU A 31 -8.90 -0.49 -7.76
N ARG A 32 -7.96 -0.62 -6.81
CA ARG A 32 -6.78 -1.50 -6.98
C ARG A 32 -7.13 -2.97 -6.95
N PHE A 33 -8.13 -3.35 -6.16
CA PHE A 33 -8.70 -4.70 -6.17
C PHE A 33 -9.28 -5.07 -7.54
N SER A 34 -9.96 -4.13 -8.20
CA SER A 34 -10.56 -4.36 -9.52
C SER A 34 -9.51 -4.65 -10.60
N GLN A 35 -8.27 -4.16 -10.42
CA GLN A 35 -7.15 -4.37 -11.33
C GLN A 35 -6.55 -5.77 -11.26
N ILE A 36 -6.80 -6.53 -10.17
CA ILE A 36 -6.33 -7.91 -10.04
C ILE A 36 -7.07 -8.78 -11.05
N GLN A 37 -6.33 -9.49 -11.89
CA GLN A 37 -6.88 -10.35 -12.92
C GLN A 37 -6.92 -11.80 -12.44
N GLN A 38 -8.11 -12.41 -12.43
CA GLN A 38 -8.25 -13.83 -12.14
C GLN A 38 -7.55 -14.66 -13.23
N ASN A 39 -6.92 -15.76 -12.83
CA ASN A 39 -6.13 -16.69 -13.65
C ASN A 39 -4.88 -16.09 -14.32
N ALA A 40 -4.50 -14.85 -13.97
CA ALA A 40 -3.34 -14.19 -14.56
C ALA A 40 -2.46 -13.49 -13.51
N SER A 41 -3.07 -12.77 -12.57
CA SER A 41 -2.30 -12.03 -11.58
C SER A 41 -1.60 -12.97 -10.60
N THR A 42 -0.36 -12.63 -10.27
CA THR A 42 0.47 -13.39 -9.33
C THR A 42 0.42 -12.80 -7.93
N SER A 43 0.87 -13.56 -6.94
CA SER A 43 1.02 -13.08 -5.56
C SER A 43 1.86 -11.79 -5.45
N THR A 44 2.89 -11.63 -6.29
CA THR A 44 3.73 -10.43 -6.33
C THR A 44 2.96 -9.21 -6.83
N GLU A 45 2.15 -9.37 -7.87
CA GLU A 45 1.31 -8.30 -8.40
C GLU A 45 0.22 -7.89 -7.39
N VAL A 46 -0.40 -8.88 -6.74
CA VAL A 46 -1.39 -8.63 -5.69
C VAL A 46 -0.77 -7.82 -4.54
N THR A 47 0.43 -8.18 -4.08
CA THR A 47 1.15 -7.39 -3.06
C THR A 47 1.51 -5.99 -3.55
N ALA A 48 1.89 -5.84 -4.81
CA ALA A 48 2.20 -4.52 -5.37
C ALA A 48 0.97 -3.60 -5.34
N LEU A 49 -0.21 -4.13 -5.68
CA LEU A 49 -1.48 -3.42 -5.71
C LEU A 49 -2.04 -3.14 -4.30
N LEU A 50 -2.21 -4.19 -3.49
CA LEU A 50 -2.95 -4.14 -2.22
C LEU A 50 -2.05 -3.96 -0.99
N GLY A 51 -0.74 -4.16 -1.13
CA GLY A 51 0.19 -4.21 0.01
C GLY A 51 0.34 -5.62 0.58
N GLU A 52 0.91 -5.72 1.78
CA GLU A 52 1.00 -7.01 2.48
C GLU A 52 -0.36 -7.40 3.07
N PRO A 53 -0.74 -8.69 3.01
CA PRO A 53 -1.96 -9.16 3.65
C PRO A 53 -1.84 -9.11 5.17
N SER A 54 -2.98 -8.94 5.84
CA SER A 54 -3.10 -9.01 7.30
C SER A 54 -2.73 -10.39 7.81
N HIS A 55 -3.13 -11.45 7.09
CA HIS A 55 -2.75 -12.82 7.38
C HIS A 55 -2.80 -13.72 6.14
N LYS A 56 -2.04 -14.82 6.17
CA LYS A 56 -1.95 -15.83 5.11
C LYS A 56 -2.31 -17.20 5.68
N LEU A 57 -3.19 -17.94 5.02
CA LEU A 57 -3.61 -19.29 5.38
C LEU A 57 -3.46 -20.20 4.14
N GLY A 58 -2.32 -20.86 4.03
CA GLY A 58 -1.97 -21.61 2.81
C GLY A 58 -1.95 -20.68 1.59
N GLU A 59 -2.70 -21.04 0.55
CA GLU A 59 -2.86 -20.25 -0.68
C GLU A 59 -3.94 -19.17 -0.58
N SER A 60 -4.52 -18.94 0.61
CA SER A 60 -5.52 -17.89 0.83
C SER A 60 -4.91 -16.72 1.60
N TRP A 61 -5.00 -15.52 1.04
CA TRP A 61 -4.51 -14.28 1.62
C TRP A 61 -5.68 -13.39 2.01
N TYR A 62 -5.60 -12.83 3.21
CA TYR A 62 -6.65 -12.01 3.79
C TYR A 62 -6.13 -10.60 4.04
N TYR A 63 -6.89 -9.63 3.57
CA TYR A 63 -6.65 -8.22 3.81
C TYR A 63 -7.83 -7.65 4.57
N GLU A 64 -7.54 -7.00 5.69
CA GLU A 64 -8.56 -6.48 6.58
C GLU A 64 -8.30 -5.01 6.86
N ARG A 65 -9.36 -4.21 6.78
CA ARG A 65 -9.43 -2.86 7.32
C ARG A 65 -10.62 -2.75 8.24
N PRO A 66 -10.46 -3.15 9.52
CA PRO A 66 -11.55 -3.16 10.50
C PRO A 66 -12.21 -1.79 10.65
N GLU A 67 -11.43 -0.71 10.56
CA GLU A 67 -11.89 0.67 10.68
C GLU A 67 -12.79 1.13 9.53
N LYS A 68 -12.75 0.42 8.39
CA LYS A 68 -13.60 0.65 7.22
C LYS A 68 -14.57 -0.50 6.95
N HIS A 69 -14.59 -1.50 7.84
CA HIS A 69 -15.33 -2.76 7.67
C HIS A 69 -15.15 -3.42 6.30
N VAL A 70 -13.92 -3.38 5.78
CA VAL A 70 -13.55 -4.02 4.51
C VAL A 70 -12.73 -5.28 4.79
N THR A 71 -13.13 -6.38 4.14
CA THR A 71 -12.38 -7.62 4.07
C THR A 71 -12.19 -8.03 2.62
N VAL A 72 -10.97 -8.36 2.23
CA VAL A 72 -10.64 -8.89 0.90
C VAL A 72 -9.96 -10.23 1.06
N ILE A 73 -10.39 -11.20 0.27
CA ILE A 73 -9.84 -12.55 0.25
C ILE A 73 -9.32 -12.81 -1.16
N ILE A 74 -8.06 -13.23 -1.27
CA ILE A 74 -7.42 -13.61 -2.53
C ILE A 74 -6.93 -15.05 -2.36
N ASP A 75 -7.47 -15.95 -3.17
CA ASP A 75 -7.03 -17.33 -3.23
C ASP A 75 -6.11 -17.51 -4.45
N PHE A 76 -5.02 -18.26 -4.28
CA PHE A 76 -4.10 -18.62 -5.35
C PHE A 76 -4.27 -20.09 -5.73
N ASP A 77 -4.03 -20.42 -7.00
CA ASP A 77 -3.89 -21.79 -7.44
C ASP A 77 -2.49 -22.33 -7.13
N LYS A 78 -2.26 -23.61 -7.42
CA LYS A 78 -0.95 -24.26 -7.23
C LYS A 78 0.16 -23.70 -8.12
N ALA A 79 -0.19 -22.98 -9.19
CA ALA A 79 0.76 -22.30 -10.05
C ALA A 79 1.12 -20.90 -9.53
N GLY A 80 0.47 -20.43 -8.46
CA GLY A 80 0.69 -19.13 -7.84
C GLY A 80 -0.08 -17.98 -8.50
N SER A 81 -1.08 -18.29 -9.33
CA SER A 81 -1.97 -17.31 -9.97
C SER A 81 -3.27 -17.16 -9.18
N VAL A 82 -3.89 -15.98 -9.19
CA VAL A 82 -5.16 -15.72 -8.48
C VAL A 82 -6.25 -16.62 -9.04
N SER A 83 -6.74 -17.56 -8.24
CA SER A 83 -7.84 -18.46 -8.61
C SER A 83 -9.21 -17.87 -8.25
N ARG A 84 -9.28 -17.07 -7.18
CA ARG A 84 -10.49 -16.38 -6.72
C ARG A 84 -10.12 -15.08 -6.02
N LYS A 85 -10.95 -14.06 -6.19
CA LYS A 85 -10.88 -12.82 -5.43
C LYS A 85 -12.27 -12.42 -4.90
N GLN A 86 -12.30 -11.91 -3.69
CA GLN A 86 -13.51 -11.49 -3.03
C GLN A 86 -13.32 -10.15 -2.33
N TRP A 87 -14.27 -9.23 -2.51
CA TRP A 87 -14.35 -7.96 -1.80
C TRP A 87 -15.64 -7.92 -0.98
N ILE A 88 -15.51 -7.63 0.31
CA ILE A 88 -16.62 -7.51 1.25
C ILE A 88 -16.49 -6.16 1.94
N ASP A 89 -17.44 -5.26 1.69
CA ASP A 89 -17.58 -3.99 2.40
C ASP A 89 -18.93 -3.99 3.13
N ALA A 90 -18.86 -4.13 4.45
CA ALA A 90 -20.06 -4.21 5.28
C ALA A 90 -20.72 -2.84 5.50
N MET A 91 -20.01 -1.72 5.32
CA MET A 91 -20.60 -0.39 5.47
C MET A 91 -21.52 -0.05 4.30
N SER A 92 -21.07 -0.37 3.09
CA SER A 92 -21.86 -0.12 1.86
C SER A 92 -22.76 -1.30 1.46
N ALA A 93 -22.68 -2.42 2.19
CA ALA A 93 -23.29 -3.70 1.83
C ALA A 93 -22.88 -4.20 0.42
N GLN A 94 -21.67 -3.84 -0.02
CA GLN A 94 -21.12 -4.28 -1.29
C GLN A 94 -20.41 -5.62 -1.11
N TRP A 95 -20.76 -6.58 -1.96
CA TRP A 95 -20.10 -7.88 -2.06
C TRP A 95 -19.75 -8.16 -3.52
N GLU A 96 -18.49 -8.47 -3.78
CA GLU A 96 -18.01 -8.95 -5.08
C GLU A 96 -17.26 -10.27 -4.88
N ASP A 97 -17.57 -11.30 -5.68
CA ASP A 97 -16.92 -12.61 -5.61
C ASP A 97 -16.75 -13.17 -7.03
N THR A 98 -15.50 -13.40 -7.43
CA THR A 98 -15.17 -14.06 -8.69
C THR A 98 -15.02 -15.56 -8.41
N LYS A 99 -16.13 -16.29 -8.51
CA LYS A 99 -16.12 -17.75 -8.44
C LYS A 99 -15.54 -18.40 -9.70
#